data_AF-A0A7V9AR75-F1
#
_entry.id   AF-A0A7V9AR75-F1
#
_cell.length_a   1.000
_cell.length_b   1.000
_cell.length_c   1.000
_cell.angle_alpha   90.00
_cell.angle_beta   90.00
_cell.angle_gamma   90.00
#
_symmetry.space_group_name_H-M   'P 1'
#
loop_
_entity.id
_entity.type
_entity.pdbx_description
1 polymer ?
#
loop_
_entity_poly.entity_id
_entity_poly.type
_entity_poly.pdbx_seq_one_letter_code
_entity_poly.pdbx_strand_id
1 'polypeptide(L)'
;MKASGTRAILCLLSVGFVVTGSFVQGESERANAQVEIKQVEVRLSDHGPIVLLKAEDRVIPIFVDATVAGSIQAALTGQKLSRPLSHDLMRTILDSFGGKVTQTVITLKDGVFRGALTIVLNDTTKVFDGRSSDAIALAVHFKAPIVVGRDLLDSTGKTMPDSKTMTL
;
A
#
# COMPACT_ATOMS: atom_id res chain seq x y z
N MET A 1 -37.80 43.43 39.79
CA MET A 1 -39.08 44.07 39.36
C MET A 1 -39.39 43.53 37.96
N LYS A 2 -40.27 42.52 37.80
CA LYS A 2 -41.66 42.60 37.23
C LYS A 2 -41.73 43.55 36.01
N ALA A 3 -42.30 43.23 34.84
CA ALA A 3 -43.37 42.29 34.42
C ALA A 3 -43.27 42.11 32.86
N SER A 4 -43.53 40.95 32.24
CA SER A 4 -44.82 40.33 31.83
C SER A 4 -45.54 40.98 30.65
N GLY A 5 -45.96 40.18 29.65
CA GLY A 5 -47.02 40.53 28.69
C GLY A 5 -46.80 40.15 27.21
N THR A 6 -46.86 38.88 26.81
CA THR A 6 -47.99 38.26 26.03
C THR A 6 -48.08 38.63 24.54
N ARG A 7 -47.85 37.64 23.63
CA ARG A 7 -48.88 37.04 22.76
C ARG A 7 -48.29 36.02 21.78
N ALA A 8 -48.88 34.83 21.81
CA ALA A 8 -48.65 33.74 20.90
C ALA A 8 -49.21 34.05 19.51
N ILE A 9 -48.46 33.70 18.46
CA ILE A 9 -49.01 33.44 17.13
C ILE A 9 -48.54 32.05 16.74
N LEU A 10 -49.50 31.12 16.84
CA LEU A 10 -49.50 29.79 16.27
C LEU A 10 -49.61 29.93 14.76
N CYS A 11 -48.59 29.49 14.00
CA CYS A 11 -48.73 29.28 12.56
C CYS A 11 -48.38 27.82 12.26
N LEU A 12 -49.40 27.07 11.88
CA LEU A 12 -49.35 25.66 11.49
C LEU A 12 -48.73 25.50 10.09
N LEU A 13 -47.90 24.47 9.97
CA LEU A 13 -47.70 23.58 8.82
C LEU A 13 -47.28 24.20 7.47
N SER A 14 -46.03 23.90 7.08
CA SER A 14 -45.71 23.52 5.70
C SER A 14 -44.75 22.34 5.69
N VAL A 15 -45.20 21.30 4.99
CA VAL A 15 -44.61 19.99 4.78
C VAL A 15 -43.31 20.08 3.96
N GLY A 16 -42.30 19.32 4.38
CA GLY A 16 -41.42 18.50 3.55
C GLY A 16 -40.51 19.15 2.50
N PHE A 17 -39.20 19.04 2.68
CA PHE A 17 -38.28 18.58 1.61
C PHE A 17 -36.95 18.12 2.22
N VAL A 18 -36.76 16.80 2.32
CA VAL A 18 -35.75 15.99 1.62
C VAL A 18 -34.31 16.15 2.13
N VAL A 19 -33.86 15.09 2.79
CA VAL A 19 -32.47 14.72 3.02
C VAL A 19 -31.84 14.41 1.67
N THR A 20 -30.99 15.29 1.15
CA THR A 20 -30.04 14.93 0.09
C THR A 20 -28.74 15.70 0.30
N GLY A 21 -27.70 15.01 0.79
CA GLY A 21 -26.38 15.61 0.89
C GLY A 21 -25.42 14.98 1.89
N SER A 22 -25.45 13.66 2.08
CA SER A 22 -24.38 12.95 2.81
C SER A 22 -23.89 11.77 1.98
N PHE A 23 -23.47 12.04 0.74
CA PHE A 23 -22.90 11.01 -0.13
C PHE A 23 -21.55 11.38 -0.77
N VAL A 24 -20.97 12.55 -0.45
CA VAL A 24 -19.67 12.96 -1.02
C VAL A 24 -18.51 12.74 -0.03
N GLN A 25 -18.78 12.63 1.27
CA GLN A 25 -17.72 12.59 2.28
C GLN A 25 -17.10 11.18 2.46
N GLY A 26 -17.88 10.12 2.26
CA GLY A 26 -17.43 8.74 2.45
C GLY A 26 -16.58 8.18 1.29
N GLU A 27 -16.69 8.75 0.09
CA GLU A 27 -15.95 8.31 -1.09
C GLU A 27 -14.51 8.86 -1.08
N SER A 28 -14.34 10.12 -0.69
CA SER A 28 -13.02 10.77 -0.58
C SER A 28 -12.18 10.25 0.59
N GLU A 29 -12.78 9.77 1.68
CA GLU A 29 -12.05 9.14 2.79
C GLU A 29 -11.59 7.72 2.43
N ARG A 30 -12.40 6.96 1.68
CA ARG A 30 -11.99 5.64 1.17
C ARG A 30 -10.87 5.76 0.14
N ALA A 31 -10.91 6.76 -0.74
CA ALA A 31 -9.86 7.01 -1.72
C ALA A 31 -8.48 7.32 -1.08
N ASN A 32 -8.48 7.97 0.08
CA ASN A 32 -7.26 8.21 0.86
C ASN A 32 -6.90 7.09 1.84
N ALA A 33 -7.73 6.05 1.96
CA ALA A 33 -7.44 4.94 2.86
C ALA A 33 -6.24 4.14 2.36
N GLN A 34 -5.35 3.79 3.28
CA GLN A 34 -4.18 2.97 3.00
C GLN A 34 -4.41 1.53 3.48
N VAL A 35 -3.86 0.56 2.74
CA VAL A 35 -3.93 -0.86 3.05
C VAL A 35 -2.54 -1.44 3.12
N GLU A 36 -2.24 -2.14 4.20
CA GLU A 36 -0.98 -2.86 4.37
C GLU A 36 -1.05 -4.22 3.66
N ILE A 37 -0.02 -4.51 2.87
CA ILE A 37 0.19 -5.82 2.25
C ILE A 37 0.55 -6.84 3.34
N LYS A 38 -0.24 -7.91 3.43
CA LYS A 38 -0.08 -8.95 4.46
C LYS A 38 0.86 -10.06 4.04
N GLN A 39 0.99 -10.32 2.74
CA GLN A 39 1.89 -11.33 2.23
C GLN A 39 2.52 -10.89 0.90
N VAL A 40 3.82 -11.17 0.77
CA VAL A 40 4.57 -11.05 -0.48
C VAL A 40 4.95 -12.45 -0.93
N GLU A 41 4.73 -12.76 -2.20
CA GLU A 41 5.05 -14.06 -2.79
C GLU A 41 5.72 -13.87 -4.14
N VAL A 42 6.73 -14.68 -4.44
CA VAL A 42 7.39 -14.70 -5.75
C VAL A 42 6.93 -15.93 -6.51
N ARG A 43 6.54 -15.74 -7.78
CA ARG A 43 6.18 -16.80 -8.72
C ARG A 43 6.91 -16.62 -10.04
N LEU A 44 7.00 -17.72 -10.80
CA LEU A 44 7.43 -17.71 -12.18
C LEU A 44 6.22 -17.91 -13.07
N SER A 45 6.08 -17.06 -14.08
CA SER A 45 5.07 -17.16 -15.15
C SER A 45 5.75 -17.30 -16.51
N ASP A 46 4.97 -17.55 -17.55
CA ASP A 46 5.47 -17.61 -18.93
C ASP A 46 6.07 -16.28 -19.41
N HIS A 47 5.68 -15.17 -18.78
CA HIS A 47 6.18 -13.83 -19.08
C HIS A 47 7.32 -13.39 -18.15
N GLY A 48 7.82 -14.31 -17.31
CA GLY A 48 8.91 -14.06 -16.37
C GLY A 48 8.45 -13.99 -14.91
N PRO A 49 9.36 -13.59 -14.01
CA PRO A 49 9.11 -13.53 -12.58
C PRO A 49 8.07 -12.48 -12.21
N ILE A 50 7.19 -12.84 -11.27
CA ILE A 50 6.12 -11.98 -10.78
C ILE A 50 6.13 -11.97 -9.25
N VAL A 51 6.01 -10.78 -8.68
CA VAL A 51 5.81 -10.57 -7.25
C VAL A 51 4.33 -10.31 -7.01
N LEU A 52 3.73 -11.09 -6.14
CA LEU A 52 2.34 -11.01 -5.74
C LEU A 52 2.24 -10.32 -4.39
N LEU A 53 1.65 -9.13 -4.35
CA LEU A 53 1.31 -8.43 -3.12
C LEU A 53 -0.12 -8.78 -2.73
N LYS A 54 -0.31 -9.45 -1.59
CA LYS A 54 -1.61 -9.94 -1.14
C LYS A 54 -2.09 -9.17 0.07
N ALA A 55 -3.31 -8.68 0.00
CA ALA A 55 -4.03 -8.05 1.09
C ALA A 55 -5.51 -8.39 0.96
N GLU A 56 -6.16 -8.69 2.09
CA GLU A 56 -7.58 -9.08 2.09
C GLU A 56 -7.80 -10.29 1.15
N ASP A 57 -8.80 -10.25 0.27
CA ASP A 57 -9.09 -11.27 -0.74
C ASP A 57 -8.48 -10.95 -2.12
N ARG A 58 -7.54 -9.99 -2.17
CA ARG A 58 -7.00 -9.44 -3.41
C ARG A 58 -5.50 -9.64 -3.56
N VAL A 59 -5.08 -9.72 -4.82
CA VAL A 59 -3.67 -9.81 -5.21
C VAL A 59 -3.31 -8.78 -6.27
N ILE A 60 -2.23 -8.04 -6.03
CA ILE A 60 -1.63 -7.12 -7.00
C ILE A 60 -0.39 -7.81 -7.60
N PRO A 61 -0.42 -8.20 -8.89
CA PRO A 61 0.73 -8.75 -9.59
C PRO A 61 1.68 -7.65 -10.08
N ILE A 62 2.97 -7.78 -9.80
CA ILE A 62 4.03 -6.88 -10.28
C ILE A 62 5.12 -7.71 -10.94
N PHE A 63 5.30 -7.56 -12.26
CA PHE A 63 6.40 -8.19 -12.98
C PHE A 63 7.72 -7.55 -12.60
N VAL A 64 8.73 -8.39 -12.37
CA VAL A 64 10.08 -7.95 -12.00
C VAL A 64 11.11 -8.77 -12.77
N ASP A 65 12.33 -8.25 -12.83
CA ASP A 65 13.45 -9.02 -13.37
C ASP A 65 13.84 -10.19 -12.44
N ALA A 66 14.58 -11.15 -13.00
CA ALA A 66 14.99 -12.36 -12.29
C ALA A 66 15.92 -12.09 -11.10
N THR A 67 16.75 -11.05 -11.15
CA THR A 67 17.71 -10.77 -10.08
C THR A 67 17.01 -10.16 -8.87
N VAL A 68 16.03 -9.26 -9.09
CA VAL A 68 15.15 -8.71 -8.05
C VAL A 68 14.26 -9.79 -7.47
N ALA A 69 13.62 -10.63 -8.31
CA ALA A 69 12.83 -11.76 -7.83
C ALA A 69 13.65 -12.69 -6.95
N GLY A 70 14.89 -13.02 -7.36
CA GLY A 70 15.81 -13.83 -6.58
C GLY A 70 16.16 -13.20 -5.23
N SER A 71 16.41 -11.89 -5.20
CA SER A 71 16.71 -11.17 -3.95
C SER A 71 15.52 -11.16 -2.99
N ILE A 72 14.31 -10.88 -3.49
CA ILE A 72 13.07 -10.93 -2.70
C ILE A 72 12.86 -12.35 -2.16
N GLN A 73 12.97 -13.37 -3.03
CA GLN A 73 12.74 -14.76 -2.66
C GLN A 73 13.72 -15.23 -1.58
N ALA A 74 15.01 -14.91 -1.71
CA ALA A 74 16.04 -15.26 -0.74
C ALA A 74 15.78 -14.57 0.61
N ALA A 75 15.38 -13.29 0.59
CA ALA A 75 15.03 -12.56 1.81
C ALA A 75 13.79 -13.13 2.51
N LEU A 76 12.75 -13.52 1.76
CA LEU A 76 11.53 -14.14 2.28
C LEU A 76 11.80 -15.51 2.93
N THR A 77 12.72 -16.31 2.37
CA THR A 77 13.05 -17.64 2.89
C THR A 77 14.18 -17.63 3.91
N GLY A 78 14.83 -16.48 4.14
CA GLY A 78 16.03 -16.38 4.96
C GLY A 78 17.24 -17.11 4.36
N GLN A 79 17.22 -17.40 3.06
CA GLN A 79 18.32 -18.06 2.37
C GLN A 79 19.52 -17.11 2.29
N LYS A 80 20.66 -17.55 2.86
CA LYS A 80 21.93 -16.84 2.70
C LYS A 80 22.61 -17.27 1.40
N LEU A 81 22.82 -16.32 0.50
CA LEU A 81 23.58 -16.52 -0.73
C LEU A 81 25.08 -16.48 -0.46
N SER A 82 25.89 -17.16 -1.28
CA SER A 82 27.36 -17.17 -1.14
C SER A 82 27.98 -15.80 -1.36
N ARG A 83 27.33 -14.95 -2.16
CA ARG A 83 27.65 -13.55 -2.39
C ARG A 83 26.38 -12.71 -2.29
N PRO A 84 26.44 -11.51 -1.69
CA PRO A 84 25.27 -10.64 -1.58
C PRO A 84 24.82 -10.15 -2.96
N LEU A 85 23.51 -10.07 -3.18
CA LEU A 85 22.94 -9.34 -4.31
C LEU A 85 22.86 -7.84 -3.98
N SER A 86 22.46 -7.03 -4.97
CA SER A 86 22.44 -5.57 -4.83
C SER A 86 21.59 -5.10 -3.64
N HIS A 87 20.42 -5.70 -3.39
CA HIS A 87 19.58 -5.31 -2.25
C HIS A 87 20.12 -5.80 -0.91
N ASP A 88 20.82 -6.94 -0.86
CA ASP A 88 21.58 -7.38 0.33
C ASP A 88 22.71 -6.40 0.67
N LEU A 89 23.46 -5.99 -0.35
CA LEU A 89 24.54 -5.01 -0.21
C LEU A 89 23.99 -3.67 0.26
N MET A 90 22.91 -3.19 -0.35
CA MET A 90 22.27 -1.92 0.00
C MET A 90 21.70 -1.94 1.41
N ARG A 91 21.10 -3.06 1.84
CA ARG A 91 20.70 -3.27 3.23
C ARG A 91 21.89 -3.13 4.17
N THR A 92 22.99 -3.84 3.88
CA THR A 92 24.20 -3.82 4.71
C THR A 92 24.81 -2.43 4.81
N ILE A 93 24.82 -1.68 3.70
CA ILE A 93 25.27 -0.28 3.66
C ILE A 93 24.38 0.60 4.53
N LEU A 94 23.06 0.52 4.36
CA LEU A 94 22.13 1.31 5.18
C LEU A 94 22.25 0.98 6.67
N ASP A 95 22.25 -0.30 7.02
CA ASP A 95 22.42 -0.79 8.40
C ASP A 95 23.74 -0.27 9.01
N SER A 96 24.85 -0.24 8.26
CA SER A 96 26.15 0.21 8.77
C SER A 96 26.21 1.72 9.07
N PHE A 97 25.39 2.53 8.38
CA PHE A 97 25.21 3.94 8.69
C PHE A 97 24.10 4.19 9.72
N GLY A 98 23.43 3.15 10.23
CA GLY A 98 22.31 3.28 11.16
C GLY A 98 20.98 3.65 10.49
N GLY A 99 20.91 3.51 9.17
CA GLY A 99 19.71 3.75 8.37
C GLY A 99 18.74 2.57 8.43
N LYS A 100 17.44 2.84 8.52
CA LYS A 100 16.39 1.82 8.46
C LYS A 100 15.31 2.20 7.47
N VAL A 101 14.91 1.26 6.62
CA VAL A 101 13.65 1.37 5.89
C VAL A 101 12.51 1.15 6.88
N THR A 102 11.59 2.11 6.97
CA THR A 102 10.46 2.07 7.92
C THR A 102 9.12 1.81 7.26
N GLN A 103 8.98 2.15 5.97
CA GLN A 103 7.78 1.89 5.18
C GLN A 103 8.11 2.01 3.69
N THR A 104 7.42 1.22 2.87
CA THR A 104 7.31 1.45 1.42
C THR A 104 5.86 1.69 1.05
N VAL A 105 5.59 2.71 0.22
CA VAL A 105 4.28 2.93 -0.40
C VAL A 105 4.37 2.60 -1.90
N ILE A 106 3.50 1.73 -2.38
CA ILE A 106 3.36 1.40 -3.80
C ILE A 106 2.15 2.14 -4.36
N THR A 107 2.37 2.83 -5.48
CA THR A 107 1.35 3.58 -6.21
C THR A 107 1.36 3.18 -7.67
N LEU A 108 0.26 3.45 -8.39
CA LEU A 108 0.19 3.29 -9.84
C LEU A 108 -0.06 4.66 -10.46
N LYS A 109 0.78 5.04 -11.41
CA LYS A 109 0.62 6.27 -12.17
C LYS A 109 0.89 5.97 -13.64
N ASP A 110 -0.04 6.36 -14.52
CA ASP A 110 0.08 6.18 -15.97
C ASP A 110 0.39 4.72 -16.37
N GLY A 111 -0.22 3.76 -15.64
CA GLY A 111 0.00 2.32 -15.85
C GLY A 111 1.33 1.78 -15.32
N VAL A 112 2.15 2.60 -14.66
CA VAL A 112 3.47 2.22 -14.13
C VAL A 112 3.46 2.23 -12.60
N PHE A 113 3.87 1.12 -12.01
CA PHE A 113 4.03 1.02 -10.56
C PHE A 113 5.25 1.80 -10.08
N ARG A 114 5.07 2.64 -9.06
CA ARG A 114 6.13 3.40 -8.39
C ARG A 114 6.23 3.01 -6.93
N GLY A 115 7.44 3.09 -6.37
CA GLY A 115 7.70 2.85 -4.96
C GLY A 115 8.24 4.10 -4.29
N ALA A 116 7.64 4.49 -3.17
CA ALA A 116 8.17 5.51 -2.28
C ALA A 116 8.73 4.82 -1.02
N LEU A 117 10.04 4.84 -0.86
CA LEU A 117 10.77 4.19 0.22
C LEU A 117 11.07 5.21 1.32
N THR A 118 10.56 4.99 2.53
CA THR A 118 10.83 5.84 3.69
C THR A 118 12.00 5.28 4.48
N ILE A 119 13.08 6.06 4.57
CA ILE A 119 14.28 5.71 5.34
C ILE A 119 14.45 6.70 6.49
N VAL A 120 14.71 6.17 7.69
CA VAL A 120 15.12 6.94 8.86
C VAL A 120 16.60 6.74 9.08
N LEU A 121 17.35 7.84 9.21
CA LEU A 121 18.79 7.86 9.48
C LEU A 121 19.08 9.01 10.45
N ASN A 122 19.60 8.72 11.64
CA ASN A 122 19.96 9.72 12.67
C ASN A 122 18.85 10.78 12.86
N ASP A 123 17.63 10.32 13.18
CA ASP A 123 16.40 11.11 13.36
C ASP A 123 15.90 11.87 12.12
N THR A 124 16.60 11.78 11.00
CA THR A 124 16.16 12.35 9.73
C THR A 124 15.35 11.32 8.97
N THR A 125 14.10 11.65 8.67
CA THR A 125 13.26 10.84 7.78
C THR A 125 13.36 11.39 6.35
N LYS A 126 13.65 10.52 5.38
CA LYS A 126 13.65 10.85 3.96
C LYS A 126 12.82 9.85 3.19
N VAL A 127 12.09 10.35 2.19
CA VAL A 127 11.33 9.54 1.25
C VAL A 127 12.05 9.56 -0.10
N PHE A 128 12.30 8.38 -0.65
CA PHE A 128 12.97 8.19 -1.93
C PHE A 128 11.99 7.61 -2.94
N ASP A 129 11.85 8.26 -4.09
CA ASP A 129 11.12 7.72 -5.23
C ASP A 129 11.98 6.72 -5.99
N GLY A 130 11.38 5.62 -6.40
CA GLY A 130 12.05 4.55 -7.13
C GLY A 130 11.07 3.62 -7.83
N ARG A 131 11.63 2.58 -8.48
CA ARG A 131 10.81 1.50 -9.05
C ARG A 131 10.15 0.73 -7.91
N SER A 132 8.91 0.28 -8.14
CA SER A 132 8.20 -0.53 -7.15
C SER A 132 8.97 -1.80 -6.77
N SER A 133 9.64 -2.44 -7.73
CA SER A 133 10.44 -3.65 -7.53
C SER A 133 11.57 -3.46 -6.51
N ASP A 134 12.31 -2.35 -6.60
CA ASP A 134 13.39 -2.02 -5.67
C ASP A 134 12.86 -1.70 -4.27
N ALA A 135 11.76 -0.95 -4.21
CA ALA A 135 11.15 -0.56 -2.93
C ALA A 135 10.54 -1.77 -2.20
N ILE A 136 9.94 -2.72 -2.92
CA ILE A 136 9.46 -3.99 -2.38
C ILE A 136 10.62 -4.83 -1.87
N ALA A 137 11.69 -4.97 -2.66
CA ALA A 137 12.87 -5.74 -2.25
C ALA A 137 13.47 -5.19 -0.96
N LEU A 138 13.69 -3.88 -0.87
CA LEU A 138 14.20 -3.27 0.35
C LEU A 138 13.25 -3.39 1.54
N ALA A 139 11.93 -3.23 1.34
CA ALA A 139 10.97 -3.44 2.41
C ALA A 139 11.02 -4.87 2.97
N VAL A 140 11.09 -5.89 2.10
CA VAL A 140 11.22 -7.30 2.51
C VAL A 140 12.53 -7.52 3.28
N HIS A 141 13.65 -6.99 2.79
CA HIS A 141 14.95 -7.09 3.48
C HIS A 141 14.90 -6.49 4.88
N PHE A 142 14.35 -5.28 5.02
CA PHE A 142 14.23 -4.59 6.30
C PHE A 142 13.06 -5.05 7.16
N LYS A 143 12.21 -5.96 6.66
CA LYS A 143 10.94 -6.35 7.29
C LYS A 143 10.04 -5.14 7.57
N ALA A 144 10.05 -4.17 6.66
CA ALA A 144 9.24 -2.97 6.74
C ALA A 144 7.86 -3.20 6.10
N PRO A 145 6.81 -2.54 6.60
CA PRO A 145 5.48 -2.59 6.00
C PRO A 145 5.49 -2.08 4.56
N ILE A 146 4.79 -2.78 3.69
CA ILE A 146 4.47 -2.36 2.32
C ILE A 146 3.01 -1.93 2.31
N VAL A 147 2.75 -0.73 1.82
CA VAL A 147 1.43 -0.09 1.86
C VAL A 147 1.00 0.29 0.45
N VAL A 148 -0.29 0.14 0.16
CA VAL A 148 -0.93 0.60 -1.09
C VAL A 148 -2.12 1.48 -0.76
N GLY A 149 -2.53 2.34 -1.70
CA GLY A 149 -3.83 3.00 -1.61
C GLY A 149 -4.97 1.99 -1.78
N ARG A 150 -6.08 2.22 -1.08
CA ARG A 150 -7.31 1.43 -1.23
C ARG A 150 -7.76 1.38 -2.67
N ASP A 151 -7.78 2.53 -3.35
CA ASP A 151 -8.15 2.61 -4.78
C ASP A 151 -7.27 1.73 -5.65
N LEU A 152 -5.96 1.67 -5.38
CA LEU A 152 -5.05 0.79 -6.12
C LEU A 152 -5.39 -0.68 -5.91
N LEU A 153 -5.65 -1.07 -4.65
CA LEU A 153 -6.03 -2.44 -4.32
C LEU A 153 -7.36 -2.82 -4.98
N ASP A 154 -8.33 -1.90 -4.99
CA ASP A 154 -9.66 -2.15 -5.55
C ASP A 154 -9.64 -2.20 -7.09
N SER A 155 -8.85 -1.33 -7.72
CA SER A 155 -8.79 -1.20 -9.19
C SER A 155 -7.87 -2.22 -9.86
N THR A 156 -6.78 -2.64 -9.21
CA THR A 156 -5.79 -3.56 -9.79
C THR A 156 -5.74 -4.91 -9.10
N GLY A 157 -6.19 -5.00 -7.85
CA GLY A 157 -6.22 -6.24 -7.10
C GLY A 157 -7.23 -7.19 -7.70
N LYS A 158 -6.73 -8.31 -8.24
CA LYS A 158 -7.58 -9.41 -8.71
C LYS A 158 -8.06 -10.18 -7.49
N THR A 159 -9.34 -10.57 -7.47
CA THR A 159 -9.86 -11.47 -6.44
C THR A 159 -9.12 -12.80 -6.54
N MET A 160 -8.63 -13.29 -5.41
CA MET A 160 -7.98 -14.60 -5.32
C MET A 160 -9.05 -15.69 -5.53
N PRO A 161 -8.95 -16.54 -6.56
CA PRO A 161 -9.79 -17.73 -6.63
C PRO A 161 -9.41 -18.68 -5.47
N ASP A 162 -10.41 -19.37 -4.92
CA ASP A 162 -10.22 -20.36 -3.85
C ASP A 162 -9.19 -21.42 -4.26
N SER A 163 -7.96 -21.31 -3.72
CA SER A 163 -6.88 -22.30 -3.56
C SER A 163 -6.47 -23.24 -4.72
N LYS A 164 -7.14 -23.30 -5.87
CA LYS A 164 -6.76 -24.15 -6.99
C LYS A 164 -6.94 -23.40 -8.30
N THR A 165 -5.80 -23.24 -8.98
CA THR A 165 -5.71 -22.80 -10.37
C THR A 165 -5.83 -21.29 -10.57
N MET A 166 -4.75 -20.60 -10.24
CA MET A 166 -4.39 -19.37 -10.95
C MET A 166 -3.41 -19.79 -12.05
N THR A 167 -3.93 -20.13 -13.22
CA THR A 167 -3.12 -20.21 -14.44
C THR A 167 -2.85 -18.76 -14.86
N LEU A 168 -1.62 -18.30 -14.65
CA LEU A 168 -1.10 -17.03 -15.17
C LEU A 168 -0.32 -17.29 -16.45
#